data_AF-A0A381YZW0-F1
#
_entry.id   AF-A0A381YZW0-F1
#
_cell.length_a   1.000
_cell.length_b   1.000
_cell.length_c   1.000
_cell.angle_alpha   90.00
_cell.angle_beta   90.00
_cell.angle_gamma   90.00
#
_symmetry.space_group_name_H-M   'P 1'
#
loop_
_entity.id
_entity.type
_entity.pdbx_description
1 polymer ?
#
loop_
_entity_poly.entity_id
_entity_poly.type
_entity_poly.pdbx_seq_one_letter_code
_entity_poly.pdbx_strand_id
1 'polypeptide(L)'
;MDTPVGLNPTMDYLGSLKSAAEAVLKVYGRLDIPWGDVFRLIRDDVDLPSNGGPGDPYGLFRVTNYVPIGDDRFMAIGGDSYQAIIEFGDKPKAMSLVTYGNASQKGSKHRTDQLKFYSEKKLRPVWRDKEEINQHLELREMLSRK
;
A
#
# COMPACT_ATOMS: atom_id res chain seq x y z
N MET A 1 -20.10 15.34 1.36
CA MET A 1 -20.38 15.67 -0.06
C MET A 1 -21.11 14.45 -0.55
N ASP A 2 -22.43 14.56 -0.71
CA ASP A 2 -23.32 13.39 -0.68
C ASP A 2 -23.80 13.04 -2.10
N THR A 3 -22.95 13.34 -3.08
CA THR A 3 -23.25 13.26 -4.51
C THR A 3 -22.02 12.79 -5.29
N PRO A 4 -22.18 12.00 -6.36
CA PRO A 4 -23.44 11.42 -6.84
C PRO A 4 -23.95 10.29 -5.93
N VAL A 5 -25.27 10.12 -5.87
CA VAL A 5 -25.95 9.02 -5.15
C VAL A 5 -27.02 8.43 -6.06
N GLY A 6 -27.18 7.11 -5.99
CA GLY A 6 -28.21 6.37 -6.70
C GLY A 6 -27.73 5.77 -8.02
N LEU A 7 -28.63 4.99 -8.63
CA LEU A 7 -28.43 4.32 -9.90
C LEU A 7 -29.41 4.92 -10.92
N ASN A 8 -28.96 5.17 -12.14
CA ASN A 8 -29.82 5.67 -13.22
C ASN A 8 -30.83 4.58 -13.63
N PRO A 9 -32.15 4.77 -13.45
CA PRO A 9 -33.14 3.73 -13.65
C PRO A 9 -33.24 3.19 -15.09
N THR A 10 -32.64 3.87 -16.08
CA THR A 10 -32.64 3.42 -17.47
C THR A 10 -31.53 2.42 -17.80
N MET A 11 -30.62 2.13 -16.86
CA MET A 11 -29.46 1.27 -17.09
C MET A 11 -29.71 -0.16 -16.59
N ASP A 12 -29.17 -1.15 -17.31
CA ASP A 12 -29.17 -2.55 -16.88
C ASP A 12 -27.98 -2.87 -15.95
N TYR A 13 -28.21 -2.68 -14.65
CA TYR A 13 -27.23 -3.01 -13.62
C TYR A 13 -27.15 -4.50 -13.31
N LEU A 14 -28.24 -5.25 -13.47
CA LEU A 14 -28.25 -6.68 -13.19
C LEU A 14 -27.45 -7.45 -14.25
N GLY A 15 -27.59 -7.08 -15.53
CA GLY A 15 -26.74 -7.59 -16.60
C GLY A 15 -25.26 -7.29 -16.34
N SER A 16 -24.93 -6.06 -15.98
CA SER A 16 -23.55 -5.65 -15.65
C SER A 16 -22.97 -6.43 -14.46
N LEU A 17 -23.76 -6.61 -13.39
CA LEU A 17 -23.37 -7.39 -12.22
C LEU A 17 -23.15 -8.87 -12.58
N LYS A 18 -24.04 -9.45 -13.39
CA LYS A 18 -23.91 -10.83 -13.87
C LYS A 18 -22.63 -11.02 -14.69
N SER A 19 -22.35 -10.13 -15.63
CA SER A 19 -21.13 -10.18 -16.44
C SER A 19 -19.86 -10.05 -15.59
N ALA A 20 -19.87 -9.17 -14.58
CA ALA A 20 -18.76 -9.06 -13.64
C ALA A 20 -18.55 -10.35 -12.83
N ALA A 21 -19.63 -10.95 -12.31
CA ALA A 21 -19.57 -12.20 -11.58
C ALA A 21 -19.06 -13.37 -12.45
N GLU A 22 -19.54 -13.48 -13.69
CA GLU A 22 -19.07 -14.47 -14.66
C GLU A 22 -17.59 -14.29 -15.01
N ALA A 23 -17.12 -13.04 -15.15
CA ALA A 23 -15.71 -12.74 -15.38
C ALA A 23 -14.82 -13.20 -14.20
N VAL A 24 -15.23 -12.89 -12.96
CA VAL A 24 -14.51 -13.32 -11.75
C VAL A 24 -14.52 -14.85 -11.62
N LEU A 25 -15.66 -15.51 -11.84
CA LEU A 25 -15.76 -16.97 -11.82
C LEU A 25 -14.91 -17.63 -12.90
N LYS A 26 -14.86 -17.07 -14.11
CA LYS A 26 -14.07 -17.60 -15.22
C LYS A 26 -12.57 -17.59 -14.91
N VAL A 27 -12.10 -16.51 -14.27
CA VAL A 27 -10.67 -16.33 -13.95
C VAL A 27 -10.29 -17.10 -12.69
N TYR A 28 -11.10 -17.00 -11.63
CA TYR A 28 -10.70 -17.47 -10.29
C TYR A 28 -11.47 -18.72 -9.80
N GLY A 29 -12.50 -19.16 -10.52
CA GLY A 29 -13.35 -20.31 -10.14
C GLY A 29 -14.28 -20.06 -8.95
N ARG A 30 -14.19 -18.90 -8.31
CA ARG A 30 -14.98 -18.50 -7.13
C ARG A 30 -15.17 -16.98 -7.08
N LEU A 31 -16.26 -16.51 -6.47
CA LEU A 31 -16.57 -15.08 -6.35
C LEU A 31 -15.94 -14.42 -5.13
N ASP A 32 -15.60 -15.20 -4.12
CA ASP A 32 -15.12 -14.76 -2.80
C ASP A 32 -13.60 -14.91 -2.66
N ILE A 33 -12.85 -14.74 -3.76
CA ILE A 33 -11.39 -14.76 -3.72
C ILE A 33 -10.86 -13.59 -2.85
N PRO A 34 -9.93 -13.84 -1.91
CA PRO A 34 -9.35 -12.77 -1.10
C PRO A 34 -8.62 -11.74 -1.97
N TRP A 35 -8.87 -10.45 -1.71
CA TRP A 35 -8.22 -9.35 -2.43
C TRP A 35 -6.68 -9.49 -2.44
N GLY A 36 -6.11 -9.83 -1.28
CA GLY A 36 -4.68 -10.00 -1.13
C GLY A 36 -4.10 -11.17 -1.91
N ASP A 37 -4.89 -12.14 -2.36
CA ASP A 37 -4.40 -13.25 -3.19
C ASP A 37 -4.22 -12.82 -4.64
N VAL A 38 -5.05 -11.87 -5.10
CA VAL A 38 -5.03 -11.31 -6.46
C VAL A 38 -4.08 -10.11 -6.57
N PHE A 39 -4.15 -9.19 -5.61
CA PHE A 39 -3.42 -7.94 -5.62
C PHE A 39 -2.23 -8.00 -4.65
N ARG A 40 -1.02 -7.87 -5.19
CA ARG A 40 0.24 -8.20 -4.51
C ARG A 40 1.19 -7.00 -4.42
N LEU A 41 1.93 -6.96 -3.33
CA LEU A 41 3.10 -6.11 -3.15
C LEU A 41 4.31 -6.95 -3.54
N ILE A 42 4.80 -6.76 -4.76
CA ILE A 42 5.93 -7.53 -5.29
C ILE A 42 7.10 -6.60 -5.54
N ARG A 43 8.24 -6.90 -4.92
CA ARG A 43 9.51 -6.22 -5.17
C ARG A 43 10.66 -7.07 -4.69
N ASP A 44 11.69 -7.18 -5.51
CA ASP A 44 12.86 -8.02 -5.26
C ASP A 44 12.42 -9.47 -4.96
N ASP A 45 12.72 -10.01 -3.78
CA ASP A 45 12.33 -11.35 -3.31
C ASP A 45 11.03 -11.36 -2.47
N VAL A 46 10.38 -10.21 -2.31
CA VAL A 46 9.17 -10.05 -1.49
C VAL A 46 7.92 -10.18 -2.35
N ASP A 47 7.00 -11.04 -1.91
CA ASP A 47 5.64 -11.16 -2.42
C ASP A 47 4.65 -11.21 -1.24
N LEU A 48 3.95 -10.10 -0.98
CA LEU A 48 3.03 -9.95 0.14
C LEU A 48 1.61 -9.61 -0.33
N PRO A 49 0.56 -9.98 0.42
CA PRO A 49 -0.80 -9.56 0.10
C PRO A 49 -0.90 -8.03 0.19
N SER A 50 -1.46 -7.43 -0.85
CA SER A 50 -1.69 -5.98 -0.87
C SER A 50 -3.03 -5.61 -0.23
N ASN A 51 -3.21 -4.31 -0.03
CA ASN A 51 -4.45 -3.69 0.40
C ASN A 51 -4.59 -2.32 -0.27
N GLY A 52 -5.73 -1.67 -0.07
CA GLY A 52 -6.05 -0.46 -0.83
C GLY A 52 -6.41 -0.79 -2.29
N GLY A 53 -6.55 0.25 -3.10
CA GLY A 53 -6.99 0.14 -4.49
C GLY A 53 -7.02 1.50 -5.17
N PRO A 54 -7.53 1.58 -6.40
CA PRO A 54 -7.65 2.87 -7.10
C PRO A 54 -8.55 3.82 -6.30
N GLY A 55 -8.06 5.05 -6.08
CA GLY A 55 -8.83 6.09 -5.38
C GLY A 55 -10.04 6.55 -6.20
N ASP A 56 -9.86 6.74 -7.50
CA ASP A 56 -10.93 6.99 -8.47
C ASP A 56 -11.17 5.72 -9.32
N PRO A 57 -12.41 5.33 -9.61
CA PRO A 57 -13.68 5.95 -9.22
C PRO A 57 -14.26 5.44 -7.87
N TYR A 58 -13.51 4.65 -7.12
CA TYR A 58 -14.06 3.86 -5.99
C TYR A 58 -14.04 4.57 -4.63
N GLY A 59 -13.42 5.75 -4.52
CA GLY A 59 -13.35 6.54 -3.30
C GLY A 59 -12.39 6.03 -2.22
N LEU A 60 -11.45 5.12 -2.55
CA LEU A 60 -10.50 4.61 -1.56
C LEU A 60 -9.51 5.70 -1.14
N PHE A 61 -9.46 5.99 0.16
CA PHE A 61 -8.49 6.94 0.73
C PHE A 61 -7.06 6.38 0.73
N ARG A 62 -6.91 5.08 0.99
CA ARG A 62 -5.64 4.35 0.88
C ARG A 62 -5.47 3.87 -0.54
N VAL A 63 -4.63 4.56 -1.30
CA VAL A 63 -4.52 4.33 -2.74
C VAL A 63 -3.42 3.33 -3.03
N THR A 64 -3.72 2.34 -3.87
CA THR A 64 -2.73 1.47 -4.48
C THR A 64 -3.16 1.17 -5.90
N ASN A 65 -2.31 1.54 -6.85
CA ASN A 65 -2.52 1.29 -8.27
C ASN A 65 -1.76 0.03 -8.68
N TYR A 66 -2.38 -0.80 -9.52
CA TYR A 66 -1.84 -2.09 -9.89
C TYR A 66 -1.75 -2.28 -11.39
N VAL A 67 -0.83 -3.15 -11.83
CA VAL A 67 -0.74 -3.65 -13.21
C VAL A 67 -0.80 -5.18 -13.22
N PRO A 68 -1.34 -5.81 -14.27
CA PRO A 68 -1.32 -7.28 -14.39
C PRO A 68 0.11 -7.78 -14.56
N ILE A 69 0.43 -8.94 -13.97
CA ILE A 69 1.77 -9.54 -14.00
C ILE A 69 1.79 -11.02 -14.42
N GLY A 70 0.65 -11.56 -14.87
CA GLY A 70 0.47 -12.99 -15.15
C GLY A 70 -0.13 -13.74 -13.95
N ASP A 71 -0.44 -15.03 -14.16
CA ASP A 71 -1.07 -15.92 -13.17
C ASP A 71 -2.34 -15.34 -12.52
N ASP A 72 -3.10 -14.54 -13.28
CA ASP A 72 -4.29 -13.84 -12.80
C ASP A 72 -4.06 -12.92 -11.59
N ARG A 73 -2.82 -12.47 -11.39
CA ARG A 73 -2.39 -11.55 -10.33
C ARG A 73 -2.00 -10.18 -10.85
N PHE A 74 -1.98 -9.24 -9.91
CA PHE A 74 -1.67 -7.84 -10.12
C PHE A 74 -0.62 -7.35 -9.14
N MET A 75 0.34 -6.55 -9.61
CA MET A 75 1.42 -5.96 -8.79
C MET A 75 1.18 -4.47 -8.57
N ALA A 76 1.40 -4.02 -7.33
CA ALA A 76 1.36 -2.61 -6.98
C ALA A 76 2.50 -1.83 -7.68
N ILE A 77 2.15 -0.71 -8.32
CA ILE A 77 3.09 0.16 -9.05
C ILE A 77 3.05 1.63 -8.60
N GLY A 78 2.10 1.99 -7.75
CA GLY A 78 1.95 3.37 -7.27
C GLY A 78 0.83 3.52 -6.26
N GLY A 79 0.59 4.75 -5.83
CA GLY A 79 -0.33 5.08 -4.74
C GLY A 79 0.44 5.57 -3.51
N ASP A 80 0.03 5.11 -2.33
CA ASP A 80 0.60 5.53 -1.06
C ASP A 80 2.10 5.25 -0.97
N SER A 81 2.88 6.33 -0.99
CA SER A 81 4.35 6.32 -0.98
C SER A 81 4.88 6.52 0.45
N TYR A 82 4.99 7.78 0.87
CA TYR A 82 5.25 8.17 2.24
C TYR A 82 3.94 8.54 2.93
N GLN A 83 3.67 7.91 4.06
CA GLN A 83 2.54 8.24 4.93
C GLN A 83 3.08 8.68 6.28
N ALA A 84 2.48 9.72 6.87
CA ALA A 84 2.76 10.12 8.24
C ALA A 84 1.51 10.66 8.93
N ILE A 85 1.35 10.28 10.19
CA ILE A 85 0.34 10.82 11.10
C ILE A 85 1.09 11.47 12.25
N ILE A 86 0.79 12.74 12.53
CA ILE A 86 1.52 13.55 13.49
C ILE A 86 0.52 14.15 14.48
N GLU A 87 0.77 13.91 15.76
CA GLU A 87 0.09 14.57 16.87
C GLU A 87 0.97 15.70 17.39
N PHE A 88 0.43 16.92 17.42
CA PHE A 88 1.11 18.11 17.91
C PHE A 88 0.73 18.42 19.37
N GLY A 89 1.48 17.86 20.31
CA GLY A 89 1.48 18.26 21.72
C GLY A 89 2.80 18.93 22.12
N ASP A 90 3.07 19.03 23.43
CA ASP A 90 4.32 19.60 23.97
C ASP A 90 5.59 18.97 23.37
N LYS A 91 5.52 17.66 23.10
CA LYS A 91 6.47 16.93 22.25
C LYS A 91 5.69 16.27 21.10
N PRO A 92 6.00 16.56 19.82
CA PRO A 92 5.34 15.91 18.71
C PRO A 92 5.54 14.40 18.72
N LYS A 93 4.46 13.65 18.50
CA LYS A 93 4.51 12.19 18.27
C LYS A 93 4.13 11.92 16.83
N ALA A 94 4.88 11.05 16.17
CA ALA A 94 4.62 10.73 14.78
C ALA A 94 4.77 9.24 14.50
N MET A 95 3.90 8.75 13.63
CA MET A 95 3.95 7.42 13.06
C MET A 95 4.08 7.57 11.54
N SER A 96 5.01 6.86 10.90
CA SER A 96 5.21 6.96 9.46
C SER A 96 5.58 5.64 8.81
N LEU A 97 5.49 5.63 7.47
CA LEU A 97 5.87 4.52 6.63
C LEU A 97 6.30 5.03 5.26
N VAL A 98 7.35 4.43 4.70
CA VAL A 98 7.72 4.57 3.28
C VAL A 98 7.49 3.22 2.64
N THR A 99 6.40 3.08 1.87
CA THR A 99 5.93 1.78 1.33
C THR A 99 7.02 1.05 0.57
N TYR A 100 7.77 1.78 -0.27
CA TYR A 100 8.82 1.25 -1.13
C TYR A 100 10.22 1.26 -0.48
N GLY A 101 10.31 1.36 0.85
CA GLY A 101 11.58 1.40 1.56
C GLY A 101 12.35 2.71 1.40
N ASN A 102 13.45 2.85 2.15
CA ASN A 102 14.25 4.08 2.20
C ASN A 102 15.51 4.03 1.31
N ALA A 103 15.62 3.03 0.43
CA ALA A 103 16.74 2.89 -0.50
C ALA A 103 16.27 2.35 -1.87
N SER A 104 17.04 2.67 -2.90
CA SER A 104 16.84 2.18 -4.27
C SER A 104 18.08 1.46 -4.83
N GLN A 105 19.22 1.52 -4.14
CA GLN A 105 20.47 0.87 -4.55
C GLN A 105 20.33 -0.65 -4.50
N LYS A 106 20.70 -1.34 -5.58
CA LYS A 106 20.64 -2.81 -5.68
C LYS A 106 21.40 -3.45 -4.50
N GLY A 107 20.77 -4.44 -3.86
CA GLY A 107 21.34 -5.14 -2.70
C GLY A 107 21.15 -4.45 -1.35
N SER A 108 20.60 -3.23 -1.29
CA SER A 108 20.24 -2.63 -0.01
C SER A 108 19.04 -3.33 0.60
N LYS A 109 19.16 -3.75 1.87
CA LYS A 109 18.04 -4.31 2.65
C LYS A 109 16.89 -3.32 2.85
N HIS A 110 17.17 -2.01 2.73
CA HIS A 110 16.18 -0.94 2.92
C HIS A 110 15.32 -0.68 1.67
N ARG A 111 15.35 -1.57 0.68
CA ARG A 111 14.46 -1.52 -0.50
C ARG A 111 13.06 -2.07 -0.21
N THR A 112 12.95 -3.04 0.71
CA THR A 112 11.73 -3.83 0.92
C THR A 112 11.39 -4.05 2.40
N ASP A 113 12.27 -3.69 3.33
CA ASP A 113 12.11 -3.88 4.79
C ASP A 113 10.87 -3.22 5.39
N GLN A 114 10.25 -2.28 4.67
CA GLN A 114 9.00 -1.61 5.08
C GLN A 114 7.73 -2.19 4.45
N LEU A 115 7.81 -3.04 3.41
CA LEU A 115 6.64 -3.56 2.70
C LEU A 115 5.71 -4.39 3.59
N LYS A 116 6.27 -5.15 4.54
CA LYS A 116 5.49 -5.94 5.50
C LYS A 116 4.58 -5.06 6.36
N PHE A 117 5.09 -3.92 6.82
CA PHE A 117 4.28 -2.96 7.58
C PHE A 117 3.13 -2.41 6.72
N TYR A 118 3.39 -2.13 5.43
CA TYR A 118 2.32 -1.70 4.52
C TYR A 118 1.24 -2.78 4.37
N SER A 119 1.64 -4.04 4.11
CA SER A 119 0.73 -5.19 4.00
C SER A 119 -0.14 -5.36 5.25
N GLU A 120 0.48 -5.25 6.43
CA GLU A 120 -0.19 -5.38 7.74
C GLU A 120 -0.94 -4.10 8.19
N LYS A 121 -0.92 -3.04 7.38
CA LYS A 121 -1.51 -1.73 7.68
C LYS A 121 -0.98 -1.10 8.98
N LYS A 122 0.31 -1.30 9.26
CA LYS A 122 1.02 -0.76 10.42
C LYS A 122 1.92 0.39 10.00
N LEU A 123 1.97 1.42 10.83
CA LEU A 123 2.97 2.49 10.75
C LEU A 123 4.08 2.20 11.76
N ARG A 124 5.23 2.87 11.59
CA ARG A 124 6.38 2.78 12.50
C ARG A 124 6.54 4.09 13.27
N PRO A 125 7.01 4.07 14.53
CA PRO A 125 7.31 5.31 15.24
C PRO A 125 8.41 6.10 14.52
N VAL A 126 8.27 7.42 14.50
CA VAL A 126 9.33 8.33 14.07
C VAL A 126 10.11 8.77 15.31
N TRP A 127 11.33 8.25 15.44
CA TRP A 127 12.23 8.64 16.52
C TRP A 127 12.77 10.05 16.27
N ARG A 128 12.50 10.96 17.21
CA ARG A 128 12.95 12.36 17.13
C ARG A 128 13.83 12.77 18.30
N ASP A 129 13.62 12.14 19.45
CA ASP A 129 14.40 12.40 20.64
C ASP A 129 15.78 11.72 20.51
N LYS A 130 16.82 12.33 21.07
CA LYS A 130 18.20 11.86 20.85
C LYS A 130 18.40 10.48 21.46
N GLU A 131 17.80 10.22 22.60
CA GLU A 131 17.83 8.96 23.31
C GLU A 131 17.16 7.86 22.47
N GLU A 132 15.99 8.14 21.88
CA GLU A 132 15.30 7.21 20.96
C GLU A 132 16.17 6.90 19.73
N ILE A 133 16.73 7.95 19.09
CA ILE A 133 17.59 7.78 17.92
C ILE A 133 18.79 6.89 18.25
N ASN A 134 19.43 7.09 19.41
CA ASN A 134 20.57 6.28 19.83
C ASN A 134 20.19 4.82 20.12
N GLN A 135 19.00 4.55 20.67
CA GLN A 135 18.53 3.18 20.93
C GLN A 135 18.27 2.39 19.65
N HIS A 136 17.97 3.08 18.55
CA HIS A 136 17.64 2.48 17.26
C HIS A 136 18.67 2.75 16.16
N LEU A 137 19.86 3.26 16.52
CA LEU A 137 20.92 3.61 15.59
C LEU A 137 21.53 2.35 14.97
N GLU A 138 21.42 2.22 13.65
CA GLU A 138 22.04 1.12 12.92
C GLU A 138 23.46 1.46 12.43
N LEU A 139 23.67 2.69 11.95
CA LEU A 139 24.91 3.14 11.33
C LEU A 139 25.22 4.58 11.74
N ARG A 140 26.49 4.84 12.05
CA ARG A 140 27.02 6.18 12.29
C ARG A 140 28.13 6.49 11.29
N GLU A 141 27.92 7.50 10.46
CA GLU A 141 28.92 8.00 9.52
C GLU A 141 29.45 9.35 10.02
N MET A 142 30.78 9.46 10.13
CA MET A 142 31.45 10.70 10.56
C MET A 142 32.08 11.36 9.35
N LEU A 143 31.46 12.45 8.88
CA LEU A 143 31.98 13.22 7.76
C LEU A 143 33.02 14.22 8.27
N SER A 144 34.25 14.13 7.80
CA SER A 144 35.22 15.23 7.93
C SER A 144 34.92 16.28 6.87
N ARG A 145 34.77 17.54 7.29
CA ARG A 145 34.82 18.65 6.32
C ARG A 145 36.25 18.73 5.81
N LYS A 146 36.41 18.66 4.48
CA LYS A 146 37.66 19.06 3.83
C LYS A 146 37.84 20.57 3.93
#